data_AF-A0A7R9I7E7-F1
#
_entry.id   AF-A0A7R9I7E7-F1
#
_cell.length_a   1.000
_cell.length_b   1.000
_cell.length_c   1.000
_cell.angle_alpha   90.00
_cell.angle_beta   90.00
_cell.angle_gamma   90.00
#
_symmetry.space_group_name_H-M   'P 1'
#
loop_
_entity.id
_entity.type
_entity.pdbx_description
1 polymer ?
#
loop_
_entity_poly.entity_id
_entity_poly.type
_entity_poly.pdbx_seq_one_letter_code
_entity_poly.pdbx_strand_id
1 'polypeptide(L)'
;MCDTHVLLVAGIPKMQVPPAEPFVLPALQIDRDLESLKIKAHLENVQAFGGSAFIVDKLSVDPHKLTLAMTVTVPSLYVVTDYDVNGRLLLVPLRGKGVFKGNFTNTKVDVKGNGKLITKNGVQFIQLEKIQSKLKVGGMAFKFENKDKSNALISEYHNIF
;
A
#
# COMPACT_ATOMS: atom_id res chain seq x y z
N MET A 1 -20.14 24.31 -5.44
CA MET A 1 -19.28 23.19 -5.87
C MET A 1 -18.52 22.76 -4.63
N CYS A 2 -18.87 21.60 -4.06
CA CYS A 2 -18.27 21.14 -2.80
C CYS A 2 -16.98 20.39 -3.13
N ASP A 3 -15.85 20.94 -2.70
CA ASP A 3 -14.53 20.36 -2.88
C ASP A 3 -14.40 19.06 -2.07
N THR A 4 -14.50 17.93 -2.78
CA THR A 4 -14.36 16.56 -2.25
C THR A 4 -12.98 16.25 -1.66
N HIS A 5 -11.98 17.12 -1.88
CA HIS A 5 -10.63 16.99 -1.34
C HIS A 5 -10.55 17.07 0.19
N VAL A 6 -11.45 17.84 0.84
CA VAL A 6 -11.38 18.11 2.29
C VAL A 6 -11.95 16.96 3.13
N LEU A 7 -12.86 16.16 2.57
CA LEU A 7 -13.60 15.13 3.32
C LEU A 7 -12.81 13.83 3.55
N LEU A 8 -11.81 13.53 2.71
CA LEU A 8 -11.02 12.30 2.85
C LEU A 8 -9.85 12.47 3.83
N VAL A 9 -9.27 13.67 3.92
CA VAL A 9 -8.13 13.96 4.81
C VAL A 9 -8.49 13.75 6.29
N ALA A 10 -9.70 14.12 6.72
CA ALA A 10 -10.15 14.01 8.11
C ALA A 10 -10.76 12.64 8.48
N GLY A 11 -10.98 11.77 7.49
CA GLY A 11 -11.86 10.60 7.64
C GLY A 11 -13.35 11.01 7.68
N ILE A 12 -14.24 10.03 7.48
CA ILE A 12 -15.70 10.21 7.58
C ILE A 12 -16.18 9.31 8.72
N PRO A 13 -16.17 9.79 9.99
CA PRO A 13 -16.50 8.97 11.16
C PRO A 13 -17.89 8.32 11.09
N LYS A 14 -18.86 9.03 10.49
CA LYS A 14 -20.23 8.51 10.28
C LYS A 14 -20.28 7.28 9.36
N MET A 15 -19.25 7.06 8.54
CA MET A 15 -19.11 5.92 7.63
C MET A 15 -17.97 4.97 8.04
N GLN A 16 -17.38 5.15 9.24
CA GLN A 16 -16.21 4.39 9.70
C GLN A 16 -14.99 4.49 8.77
N VAL A 17 -14.85 5.58 8.01
CA VAL A 17 -13.68 5.81 7.18
C VAL A 17 -12.57 6.41 8.09
N PRO A 18 -11.45 5.70 8.31
CA PRO A 18 -10.36 6.17 9.17
C PRO A 18 -9.70 7.43 8.58
N PRO A 19 -8.93 8.19 9.37
CA PRO A 19 -8.10 9.29 8.87
C PRO A 19 -7.26 8.79 7.69
N ALA A 20 -7.24 9.54 6.58
CA ALA A 20 -6.43 9.17 5.43
C ALA A 20 -4.92 9.36 5.66
N GLU A 21 -4.54 10.08 6.74
CA GLU A 21 -3.14 10.37 7.03
C GLU A 21 -2.83 10.51 8.55
N PRO A 22 -1.78 9.85 9.07
CA PRO A 22 -1.08 8.75 8.42
C PRO A 22 -2.02 7.56 8.24
N PHE A 23 -1.87 6.85 7.13
CA PHE A 23 -2.45 5.52 7.00
C PHE A 23 -1.64 4.56 7.87
N VAL A 24 -2.28 3.98 8.89
CA VAL A 24 -1.64 3.09 9.85
C VAL A 24 -2.12 1.65 9.63
N LEU A 25 -1.18 0.72 9.47
CA LEU A 25 -1.45 -0.72 9.50
C LEU A 25 -0.68 -1.36 10.66
N PRO A 26 -1.37 -2.07 11.59
CA PRO A 26 -0.71 -2.73 12.70
C PRO A 26 0.31 -3.77 12.26
N ALA A 27 -0.08 -4.61 11.28
CA ALA A 27 0.79 -5.63 10.72
C ALA A 27 0.43 -5.91 9.26
N LEU A 28 1.45 -6.23 8.46
CA LEU A 28 1.31 -6.71 7.09
C LEU A 28 2.28 -7.86 6.86
N GLN A 29 1.75 -8.97 6.34
CA GLN A 29 2.56 -10.10 5.89
C GLN A 29 2.69 -10.07 4.38
N ILE A 30 3.93 -10.12 3.92
CA ILE A 30 4.26 -10.25 2.50
C ILE A 30 4.85 -11.64 2.31
N ASP A 31 4.19 -12.45 1.51
CA ASP A 31 4.73 -13.69 0.97
C ASP A 31 4.76 -13.56 -0.55
N ARG A 32 5.97 -13.56 -1.10
CA ARG A 32 6.22 -13.43 -2.54
C ARG A 32 7.19 -14.51 -2.95
N ASP A 33 6.73 -15.37 -3.85
CA ASP A 33 7.52 -16.40 -4.50
C ASP A 33 7.54 -16.14 -6.00
N LEU A 34 8.58 -15.44 -6.45
CA LEU A 34 8.91 -15.22 -7.85
C LEU A 34 10.21 -15.99 -8.16
N GLU A 35 10.41 -16.33 -9.43
CA GLU A 35 11.56 -17.14 -9.87
C GLU A 35 12.91 -16.60 -9.36
N SER A 36 13.10 -15.28 -9.44
CA SER A 36 14.31 -14.60 -8.98
C SER A 36 14.24 -14.04 -7.57
N LEU A 37 13.07 -14.04 -6.93
CA LEU A 37 12.84 -13.36 -5.66
C LEU A 37 11.88 -14.15 -4.77
N LYS A 38 12.41 -14.68 -3.66
CA LYS A 38 11.59 -15.26 -2.60
C LYS A 38 11.70 -14.39 -1.37
N ILE A 39 10.61 -13.76 -0.94
CA ILE A 39 10.58 -12.92 0.25
C ILE A 39 9.40 -13.31 1.12
N LYS A 40 9.71 -13.56 2.39
CA LYS A 40 8.76 -13.49 3.49
C LYS A 40 9.11 -12.30 4.36
N ALA A 41 8.20 -11.34 4.47
CA ALA A 41 8.38 -10.16 5.30
C ALA A 41 7.22 -10.01 6.27
N HIS A 42 7.55 -9.78 7.54
CA HIS A 42 6.63 -9.30 8.54
C HIS A 42 6.89 -7.81 8.75
N LEU A 43 5.90 -6.99 8.45
CA LEU A 43 5.94 -5.55 8.66
C LEU A 43 5.04 -5.20 9.82
N GLU A 44 5.53 -4.41 10.76
CA GLU A 44 4.78 -3.93 11.93
C GLU A 44 4.84 -2.41 12.00
N ASN A 45 3.83 -1.81 12.61
CA ASN A 45 3.76 -0.36 12.85
C ASN A 45 3.93 0.45 11.56
N VAL A 46 3.31 -0.01 10.46
CA VAL A 46 3.39 0.67 9.17
C VAL A 46 2.69 2.01 9.29
N GLN A 47 3.41 3.08 8.99
CA GLN A 47 2.90 4.44 8.93
C GLN A 47 3.22 5.00 7.55
N ALA A 48 2.18 5.39 6.82
CA ALA A 48 2.32 6.00 5.50
C ALA A 48 1.75 7.44 5.50
N PHE A 49 2.54 8.38 5.01
CA PHE A 49 2.28 9.82 4.96
C PHE A 49 2.28 10.30 3.51
N GLY A 50 1.55 11.36 3.19
CA GLY A 50 1.37 11.92 1.85
C GLY A 50 0.31 11.22 0.99
N GLY A 51 -0.25 10.11 1.48
CA GLY A 51 -1.28 9.34 0.79
C GLY A 51 -2.57 10.12 0.54
N SER A 52 -2.89 11.14 1.37
CA SER A 52 -4.10 11.96 1.19
C SER A 52 -4.00 12.96 0.04
N ALA A 53 -2.80 13.30 -0.41
CA ALA A 53 -2.54 14.21 -1.53
C ALA A 53 -2.71 13.52 -2.90
N PHE A 54 -3.43 12.41 -2.95
CA PHE A 54 -3.63 11.64 -4.15
C PHE A 54 -4.49 12.39 -5.18
N ILE A 55 -4.25 12.10 -6.46
CA ILE A 55 -4.95 12.67 -7.60
C ILE A 55 -5.68 11.53 -8.30
N VAL A 56 -7.00 11.65 -8.47
CA VAL A 56 -7.77 10.68 -9.26
C VAL A 56 -7.56 11.00 -10.74
N ASP A 57 -6.80 10.17 -11.44
CA ASP A 57 -6.56 10.33 -12.88
C ASP A 57 -7.75 9.84 -13.70
N LYS A 58 -8.36 8.73 -13.27
CA LYS A 58 -9.50 8.09 -13.96
C LYS A 58 -10.41 7.42 -12.94
N LEU A 59 -11.72 7.53 -13.16
CA LEU A 59 -12.73 6.80 -12.43
C LEU A 59 -13.79 6.28 -13.41
N SER A 60 -14.11 5.00 -13.32
CA SER A 60 -15.12 4.33 -14.12
C SER A 60 -15.91 3.40 -13.22
N VAL A 61 -17.23 3.55 -13.22
CA VAL A 61 -18.15 2.75 -12.39
C VAL A 61 -19.23 2.21 -13.32
N ASP A 62 -19.47 0.90 -13.28
CA ASP A 62 -20.60 0.27 -13.95
C ASP A 62 -21.54 -0.29 -12.86
N PRO A 63 -22.63 0.42 -12.53
CA PRO A 63 -23.59 -0.02 -11.51
C PRO A 63 -24.35 -1.29 -11.89
N HIS A 64 -24.50 -1.59 -13.18
CA HIS A 64 -25.20 -2.79 -13.64
C HIS A 64 -24.34 -4.04 -13.44
N LYS A 65 -23.03 -3.90 -13.70
CA LYS A 65 -22.05 -4.98 -13.48
C LYS A 65 -21.44 -4.94 -12.08
N LEU A 66 -21.76 -3.92 -11.27
CA LEU A 66 -21.17 -3.66 -9.96
C LEU A 66 -19.63 -3.63 -10.02
N THR A 67 -19.07 -3.02 -11.05
CA THR A 67 -17.61 -2.90 -11.22
C THR A 67 -17.13 -1.47 -11.02
N LEU A 68 -15.91 -1.37 -10.50
CA LEU A 68 -15.18 -0.13 -10.26
C LEU A 68 -13.80 -0.26 -10.91
N ALA A 69 -13.40 0.73 -11.68
CA ALA A 69 -12.02 0.91 -12.11
C ALA A 69 -11.57 2.33 -11.80
N MET A 70 -10.41 2.47 -11.18
CA MET A 70 -9.87 3.76 -10.76
C MET A 70 -8.36 3.78 -10.99
N THR A 71 -7.86 4.89 -11.52
CA THR A 71 -6.42 5.18 -11.58
C THR A 71 -6.18 6.38 -10.67
N VAL A 72 -5.23 6.23 -9.75
CA VAL A 72 -4.83 7.26 -8.79
C VAL A 72 -3.33 7.50 -8.89
N THR A 73 -2.89 8.75 -8.77
CA THR A 73 -1.49 9.12 -8.62
C THR A 73 -1.26 9.72 -7.24
N VAL A 74 -0.29 9.20 -6.49
CA VAL A 74 0.19 9.77 -5.22
C VAL A 74 1.51 10.49 -5.49
N PRO A 75 1.56 11.84 -5.39
CA PRO A 75 2.75 12.61 -5.74
C PRO A 75 3.96 12.31 -4.85
N SER A 76 3.74 12.17 -3.54
CA SER A 76 4.78 11.79 -2.58
C SER A 76 4.16 10.92 -1.49
N LEU A 77 4.82 9.80 -1.21
CA LEU A 77 4.44 8.85 -0.18
C LEU A 77 5.68 8.55 0.67
N TYR A 78 5.63 8.88 1.95
CA TYR A 78 6.66 8.51 2.91
C TYR A 78 6.17 7.36 3.78
N VAL A 79 6.95 6.29 3.90
CA VAL A 79 6.60 5.10 4.66
C VAL A 79 7.66 4.83 5.72
N VAL A 80 7.21 4.57 6.94
CA VAL A 80 8.04 4.06 8.04
C VAL A 80 7.42 2.76 8.55
N THR A 81 8.22 1.73 8.75
CA THR A 81 7.75 0.46 9.31
C THR A 81 8.89 -0.26 10.01
N ASP A 82 8.58 -1.03 11.04
CA ASP A 82 9.47 -2.09 11.49
C ASP A 82 9.38 -3.25 10.49
N TYR A 83 10.52 -3.82 10.11
CA TYR A 83 10.60 -4.96 9.20
C TYR A 83 11.30 -6.14 9.86
N ASP A 84 10.83 -7.34 9.55
CA ASP A 84 11.50 -8.62 9.77
C ASP A 84 11.42 -9.39 8.44
N VAL A 85 12.55 -9.46 7.73
CA VAL A 85 12.61 -10.01 6.38
C VAL A 85 13.48 -11.25 6.38
N ASN A 86 12.95 -12.31 5.78
CA ASN A 86 13.68 -13.53 5.47
C ASN A 86 13.37 -13.96 4.03
N GLY A 87 14.39 -13.97 3.19
CA GLY A 87 14.25 -14.27 1.79
C GLY A 87 15.57 -14.49 1.08
N ARG A 88 15.49 -14.48 -0.25
CA ARG A 88 16.65 -14.50 -1.15
C ARG A 88 16.32 -13.81 -2.46
N LEU A 89 17.30 -13.09 -2.99
CA LEU A 89 17.32 -12.61 -4.36
C LEU A 89 18.31 -13.50 -5.14
N LEU A 90 17.80 -14.30 -6.07
CA LEU A 90 18.57 -15.36 -6.73
C LEU A 90 19.27 -16.27 -5.70
N LEU A 91 20.59 -16.20 -5.61
CA LEU A 91 21.43 -16.95 -4.67
C LEU A 91 21.79 -16.15 -3.41
N VAL A 92 21.48 -14.85 -3.37
CA VAL A 92 21.86 -13.95 -2.27
C VAL A 92 20.79 -14.02 -1.17
N PRO A 93 21.12 -14.46 0.05
CA PRO A 93 20.19 -14.42 1.16
C PRO A 93 19.89 -12.98 1.58
N LEU A 94 18.61 -12.66 1.72
CA LEU A 94 18.13 -11.38 2.23
C LEU A 94 17.55 -11.60 3.61
N ARG A 95 18.31 -11.25 4.64
CA ARG A 95 17.88 -11.35 6.04
C ARG A 95 18.17 -10.07 6.79
N GLY A 96 17.23 -9.68 7.63
CA GLY A 96 17.42 -8.55 8.53
C GLY A 96 16.15 -8.19 9.26
N LYS A 97 16.34 -7.54 10.40
CA LYS A 97 15.26 -7.02 11.23
C LYS A 97 15.60 -5.60 11.65
N GLY A 98 14.69 -4.66 11.45
CA GLY A 98 15.05 -3.27 11.64
C GLY A 98 13.93 -2.29 11.33
N VAL A 99 14.31 -1.06 11.00
CA VAL A 99 13.40 -0.01 10.57
C VAL A 99 13.62 0.26 9.09
N PHE A 100 12.54 0.27 8.33
CA PHE A 100 12.51 0.70 6.94
C PHE A 100 11.95 2.12 6.88
N LYS A 101 12.61 2.99 6.10
CA LYS A 101 12.13 4.32 5.74
C LYS A 101 12.17 4.44 4.23
N GLY A 102 11.04 4.73 3.59
CA GLY A 102 10.94 4.85 2.14
C GLY A 102 10.24 6.13 1.72
N ASN A 103 10.76 6.82 0.71
CA ASN A 103 10.10 7.91 0.01
C ASN A 103 9.84 7.47 -1.43
N PHE A 104 8.60 7.55 -1.85
CA PHE A 104 8.13 7.18 -3.18
C PHE A 104 7.46 8.38 -3.83
N THR A 105 7.86 8.72 -5.04
CA THR A 105 7.31 9.86 -5.77
C THR A 105 6.59 9.41 -7.03
N ASN A 106 5.56 10.16 -7.42
CA ASN A 106 4.75 9.90 -8.61
C ASN A 106 4.25 8.44 -8.69
N THR A 107 3.73 7.91 -7.59
CA THR A 107 3.25 6.53 -7.53
C THR A 107 1.85 6.43 -8.14
N LYS A 108 1.74 5.75 -9.27
CA LYS A 108 0.46 5.46 -9.92
C LYS A 108 -0.10 4.11 -9.47
N VAL A 109 -1.38 4.08 -9.15
CA VAL A 109 -2.12 2.92 -8.66
C VAL A 109 -3.35 2.72 -9.55
N ASP A 110 -3.38 1.61 -10.28
CA ASP A 110 -4.57 1.16 -11.01
C ASP A 110 -5.32 0.14 -10.17
N VAL A 111 -6.54 0.48 -9.76
CA VAL A 111 -7.44 -0.38 -8.98
C VAL A 111 -8.59 -0.85 -9.87
N LYS A 112 -8.89 -2.14 -9.83
CA LYS A 112 -10.09 -2.74 -10.40
C LYS A 112 -10.79 -3.55 -9.33
N GLY A 113 -12.07 -3.33 -9.13
CA GLY A 113 -12.89 -4.06 -8.19
C GLY A 113 -14.20 -4.52 -8.80
N ASN A 114 -14.73 -5.61 -8.27
CA ASN A 114 -16.11 -6.03 -8.51
C ASN A 114 -16.79 -6.33 -7.17
N GLY A 115 -18.08 -6.05 -7.12
CA GLY A 115 -18.91 -6.34 -5.96
C GLY A 115 -20.13 -7.18 -6.32
N LYS A 116 -20.87 -7.55 -5.27
CA LYS A 116 -22.19 -8.17 -5.34
C LYS A 116 -23.16 -7.43 -4.45
N LEU A 117 -24.45 -7.54 -4.77
CA LEU A 117 -25.50 -7.08 -3.87
C LEU A 117 -25.70 -8.10 -2.75
N ILE A 118 -25.75 -7.62 -1.53
CA ILE A 118 -26.17 -8.39 -0.36
C ILE A 118 -27.32 -7.68 0.32
N THR A 119 -28.29 -8.43 0.84
CA THR A 119 -29.38 -7.86 1.64
C THR A 119 -29.12 -8.15 3.10
N LYS A 120 -29.09 -7.11 3.94
CA LYS A 120 -29.04 -7.23 5.40
C LYS A 120 -30.17 -6.41 5.99
N ASN A 121 -31.02 -7.02 6.81
CA ASN A 121 -32.16 -6.38 7.46
C ASN A 121 -33.09 -5.62 6.48
N GLY A 122 -33.32 -6.20 5.29
CA GLY A 122 -34.16 -5.59 4.25
C GLY A 122 -33.48 -4.46 3.45
N VAL A 123 -32.24 -4.09 3.76
CA VAL A 123 -31.47 -3.07 3.04
C VAL A 123 -30.45 -3.74 2.13
N GLN A 124 -30.38 -3.29 0.87
CA GLN A 124 -29.37 -3.75 -0.08
C GLN A 124 -28.05 -2.98 0.10
N PHE A 125 -26.95 -3.72 0.13
CA PHE A 125 -25.59 -3.21 0.21
C PHE A 125 -24.76 -3.79 -0.94
N ILE A 126 -23.77 -3.03 -1.40
CA ILE A 126 -22.74 -3.56 -2.30
C ILE A 126 -21.60 -4.09 -1.42
N GLN A 127 -21.33 -5.39 -1.53
CA GLN A 127 -20.17 -6.03 -0.93
C GLN A 127 -19.08 -6.18 -1.99
N LEU A 128 -17.90 -5.62 -1.75
CA LEU A 128 -16.72 -5.85 -2.58
C LEU A 128 -16.29 -7.32 -2.47
N GLU A 129 -16.18 -8.01 -3.60
CA GLU A 129 -15.75 -9.41 -3.66
C GLU A 129 -14.27 -9.54 -4.00
N LYS A 130 -13.82 -8.74 -4.96
CA LYS A 130 -12.43 -8.78 -5.42
C LYS A 130 -11.94 -7.38 -5.68
N ILE A 131 -10.70 -7.13 -5.29
CA ILE A 131 -9.96 -5.91 -5.62
C ILE A 131 -8.61 -6.37 -6.16
N GLN A 132 -8.25 -5.85 -7.33
CA GLN A 132 -6.96 -6.04 -7.96
C GLN A 132 -6.30 -4.67 -8.10
N SER A 133 -5.07 -4.56 -7.64
CA SER A 133 -4.28 -3.34 -7.74
C SER A 133 -3.00 -3.58 -8.51
N LYS A 134 -2.63 -2.66 -9.40
CA LYS A 134 -1.31 -2.58 -10.01
C LYS A 134 -0.66 -1.27 -9.59
N LEU A 135 0.58 -1.35 -9.11
CA LEU A 135 1.37 -0.19 -8.72
C LEU A 135 2.46 0.07 -9.77
N LYS A 136 2.70 1.34 -10.07
CA LYS A 136 3.88 1.82 -10.77
C LYS A 136 4.46 2.99 -9.98
N VAL A 137 5.67 2.81 -9.46
CA VAL A 137 6.39 3.85 -8.73
C VAL A 137 7.21 4.66 -9.73
N GLY A 138 7.19 5.99 -9.60
CA GLY A 138 7.99 6.89 -10.42
C GLY A 138 9.43 6.96 -9.93
N GLY A 139 9.64 7.56 -8.76
CA GLY A 139 10.93 7.59 -8.08
C GLY A 139 10.85 6.89 -6.72
N MET A 140 11.95 6.28 -6.29
CA MET A 140 12.06 5.66 -4.97
C MET A 140 13.41 5.92 -4.32
N ALA A 141 13.38 6.25 -3.04
CA ALA A 141 14.55 6.32 -2.18
C ALA A 141 14.21 5.64 -0.86
N PHE A 142 15.04 4.70 -0.42
CA PHE A 142 14.75 3.94 0.80
C PHE A 142 16.02 3.66 1.59
N LYS A 143 15.82 3.42 2.88
CA LYS A 143 16.87 3.09 3.84
C LYS A 143 16.40 1.97 4.75
N PHE A 144 17.27 0.99 4.94
CA PHE A 144 17.11 -0.06 5.93
C PHE A 144 18.08 0.17 7.09
N GLU A 145 17.54 0.38 8.28
CA GLU A 145 18.29 0.51 9.53
C GLU A 145 18.18 -0.79 10.31
N ASN A 146 19.20 -1.65 10.19
CA ASN A 146 19.20 -2.96 10.85
C ASN A 146 19.46 -2.81 12.36
N LYS A 147 18.69 -3.52 13.18
CA LYS A 147 18.86 -3.58 14.65
C LYS A 147 19.97 -4.55 15.07
N ASP A 148 20.35 -5.49 14.21
CA ASP A 148 21.43 -6.46 14.45
C ASP A 148 22.53 -6.35 13.38
N LYS A 149 23.72 -5.89 13.78
CA LYS A 149 24.87 -5.70 12.89
C LYS A 149 25.55 -7.02 12.49
N SER A 150 25.28 -8.13 13.18
CA SER A 150 25.91 -9.44 12.90
C SER A 150 25.23 -10.22 11.77
N ASN A 151 23.96 -9.89 11.49
CA ASN A 151 23.11 -10.58 10.51
C ASN A 151 22.69 -9.68 9.34
N ALA A 152 23.33 -8.53 9.16
CA ALA A 152 22.92 -7.51 8.21
C ALA A 152 23.46 -7.75 6.80
N LEU A 153 22.64 -8.30 5.91
CA LEU A 153 22.92 -8.33 4.46
C LEU A 153 22.11 -7.30 3.66
N ILE A 154 21.06 -6.73 4.27
CA ILE A 154 20.13 -5.80 3.59
C ILE A 154 20.67 -4.35 3.57
N SER A 155 21.64 -4.01 4.42
CA SER A 155 22.17 -2.63 4.51
C SER A 155 23.04 -2.18 3.33
N GLU A 156 23.52 -3.10 2.48
CA GLU A 156 24.44 -2.77 1.39
C GLU A 156 23.76 -2.52 0.03
N TYR A 157 22.46 -2.80 -0.11
CA TYR A 157 21.72 -2.58 -1.37
C TYR A 157 21.03 -1.22 -1.38
N HIS A 158 21.82 -0.14 -1.31
CA HIS A 158 21.32 1.22 -1.51
C HIS A 158 21.48 1.61 -2.98
N ASN A 159 20.35 1.91 -3.64
CA ASN A 159 20.20 2.37 -5.03
C ASN A 159 20.31 1.29 -6.10
N ILE A 160 19.17 0.71 -6.46
CA ILE A 160 18.97 0.13 -7.79
C ILE A 160 17.90 0.99 -8.46
N PHE A 161 18.35 1.65 -9.54
CA PHE A 161 17.71 2.60 -10.47
C PHE A 161 16.19 2.80 -10.42
#